data_AF-A0A2V9Z3A3-F1
#
_entry.id   AF-A0A2V9Z3A3-F1
#
_cell.length_a   1.000
_cell.length_b   1.000
_cell.length_c   1.000
_cell.angle_alpha   90.00
_cell.angle_beta   90.00
_cell.angle_gamma   90.00
#
_symmetry.space_group_name_H-M   'P 1'
#
loop_
_entity.id
_entity.type
_entity.pdbx_description
1 polymer ?
#
loop_
_entity_poly.entity_id
_entity_poly.type
_entity_poly.pdbx_seq_one_letter_code
_entity_poly.pdbx_strand_id
1 'polypeptide(L)'
;MLREWRKQTPYVGDGDLIFPSFRVKGRKPPRANMLVSDHLQPAAQKAGISGQIGFHTLRRTLASVLVANGTDPKLVQELLRHSNIKTTLDVYAQAMTPAKLEAQDWVLTQLMTGESSAEM
;
A
#
# COMPACT_ATOMS: atom_id res chain seq x y z
N MET A 1 -20.13 -4.10 0.35
CA MET A 1 -19.42 -3.19 1.28
C MET A 1 -19.95 -1.75 1.22
N LEU A 2 -19.73 -0.96 0.16
CA LEU A 2 -20.24 0.44 0.11
C LEU A 2 -21.74 0.57 -0.13
N ARG A 3 -22.32 -0.27 -1.02
CA ARG A 3 -23.77 -0.29 -1.25
C ARG A 3 -24.57 -0.64 0.01
N GLU A 4 -23.98 -1.48 0.85
CA GLU A 4 -24.59 -1.89 2.12
C GLU A 4 -24.52 -0.75 3.15
N TRP A 5 -23.36 -0.09 3.25
CA TRP A 5 -23.23 1.14 4.02
C TRP A 5 -24.24 2.21 3.59
N ARG A 6 -24.46 2.40 2.28
CA ARG A 6 -25.44 3.37 1.76
C ARG A 6 -26.87 3.09 2.26
N LYS A 7 -27.23 1.84 2.54
CA LYS A 7 -28.56 1.51 3.11
C LYS A 7 -28.68 1.84 4.59
N GLN A 8 -27.55 1.88 5.31
CA GLN A 8 -27.52 2.05 6.76
C GLN A 8 -27.33 3.50 7.18
N THR A 9 -26.64 4.30 6.36
CA THR A 9 -26.46 5.73 6.61
C THR A 9 -27.77 6.49 6.43
N PRO A 10 -28.11 7.46 7.30
CA PRO A 10 -29.24 8.35 7.10
C PRO A 10 -28.99 9.42 6.03
N TYR A 11 -27.77 9.49 5.48
CA TYR A 11 -27.36 10.43 4.43
C TYR A 11 -27.18 9.67 3.11
N VAL A 12 -28.24 9.60 2.31
CA VAL A 12 -28.31 8.80 1.07
C VAL A 12 -28.50 9.63 -0.19
N GLY A 13 -28.66 10.94 -0.04
CA GLY A 13 -28.84 11.85 -1.16
C GLY A 13 -27.60 11.89 -2.05
N ASP A 14 -27.79 12.18 -3.34
CA ASP A 14 -26.69 12.14 -4.30
C ASP A 14 -25.64 13.24 -4.06
N GLY A 15 -25.99 14.30 -3.32
CA GLY A 15 -25.06 15.35 -2.88
C GLY A 15 -24.43 15.09 -1.50
N ASP A 16 -24.80 14.01 -0.82
CA ASP A 16 -24.27 13.71 0.52
C ASP A 16 -22.87 13.09 0.47
N LEU A 17 -22.10 13.29 1.53
CA LEU A 17 -20.80 12.66 1.69
C LEU A 17 -20.96 11.14 1.85
N ILE A 18 -20.12 10.36 1.18
CA ILE A 18 -20.09 8.88 1.31
C ILE A 18 -19.86 8.46 2.77
N PHE A 19 -18.97 9.16 3.47
CA PHE A 19 -18.70 8.97 4.90
C PHE A 19 -19.02 10.28 5.62
N PRO A 20 -20.25 10.47 6.10
CA PRO A 20 -20.69 11.66 6.80
C PRO A 20 -20.33 11.60 8.28
N SER A 21 -19.96 12.73 8.89
CA SER A 21 -19.83 12.81 10.35
C SER A 21 -21.19 13.01 10.99
N PHE A 22 -21.63 12.01 11.77
CA PHE A 22 -22.89 12.07 12.53
C PHE A 22 -22.91 13.22 13.56
N ARG A 23 -21.75 13.59 14.12
CA ARG A 23 -21.65 14.66 15.13
C ARG A 23 -22.03 16.04 14.58
N VAL A 24 -21.78 16.29 13.30
CA VAL A 24 -22.10 17.57 12.63
C VAL A 24 -23.21 17.41 11.58
N LYS A 25 -24.09 16.42 11.80
CA LYS A 25 -25.25 16.13 10.96
C LYS A 25 -24.90 15.98 9.47
N GLY A 26 -23.80 15.29 9.16
CA GLY A 26 -23.37 14.97 7.79
C GLY A 26 -22.75 16.12 6.99
N ARG A 27 -22.66 17.33 7.55
CA ARG A 27 -22.13 18.52 6.86
C ARG A 27 -20.63 18.47 6.56
N LYS A 28 -19.88 17.64 7.29
CA LYS A 28 -18.43 17.45 7.11
C LYS A 28 -18.07 15.97 7.20
N PRO A 29 -16.97 15.54 6.56
CA PRO A 29 -16.48 14.18 6.73
C PRO A 29 -15.90 13.99 8.14
N PRO A 30 -15.82 12.75 8.65
CA PRO A 30 -15.01 12.42 9.80
C PRO A 30 -13.56 12.86 9.61
N ARG A 31 -12.91 13.28 10.69
CA ARG A 31 -11.48 13.60 10.65
C ARG A 31 -10.70 12.29 10.47
N ALA A 32 -9.73 12.28 9.57
CA ALA A 32 -8.93 11.08 9.27
C ALA A 32 -8.29 10.47 10.53
N ASN A 33 -7.73 11.30 11.42
CA ASN A 33 -7.13 10.83 12.67
C ASN A 33 -8.14 10.15 13.62
N MET A 34 -9.41 10.56 13.58
CA MET A 34 -10.45 9.86 14.36
C MET A 34 -10.70 8.47 13.79
N LEU A 35 -10.77 8.32 12.46
CA LEU A 35 -10.92 6.99 11.85
C LEU A 35 -9.74 6.07 12.20
N VAL A 36 -8.53 6.62 12.28
CA VAL A 36 -7.35 5.86 12.70
C VAL A 36 -7.48 5.41 14.16
N SER A 37 -7.75 6.36 15.07
CA SER A 37 -7.84 6.10 16.50
C SER A 37 -9.03 5.18 16.87
N ASP A 38 -10.19 5.43 16.28
CA ASP A 38 -11.45 4.81 16.71
C ASP A 38 -11.67 3.44 16.04
N HIS A 39 -11.09 3.21 14.86
CA HIS A 39 -11.33 1.99 14.08
C HIS A 39 -10.06 1.25 13.68
N LEU A 40 -9.06 1.95 13.11
CA LEU A 40 -7.89 1.28 12.53
C LEU A 40 -6.96 0.71 13.59
N GLN A 41 -6.60 1.49 14.62
CA GLN A 41 -5.69 1.04 15.68
C GLN A 41 -6.32 -0.09 16.52
N PRO A 42 -7.61 -0.05 16.92
CA PRO A 42 -8.25 -1.17 17.58
C PRO A 42 -8.32 -2.43 16.71
N ALA A 43 -8.57 -2.29 15.41
CA ALA A 43 -8.56 -3.42 14.47
C ALA A 43 -7.16 -4.03 14.35
N ALA A 44 -6.12 -3.20 14.29
CA ALA A 44 -4.72 -3.64 14.26
C ALA A 44 -4.33 -4.44 15.51
N GLN A 45 -4.72 -3.94 16.69
CA GLN A 45 -4.49 -4.64 17.97
C GLN A 45 -5.20 -5.99 18.02
N LYS A 46 -6.46 -6.06 17.56
CA LYS A 46 -7.20 -7.33 17.47
C LYS A 46 -6.56 -8.33 16.50
N ALA A 47 -5.92 -7.83 15.45
CA ALA A 47 -5.17 -8.64 14.49
C ALA A 47 -3.75 -9.01 14.97
N GLY A 48 -3.35 -8.61 16.19
CA GLY A 48 -2.02 -8.88 16.74
C GLY A 48 -0.90 -8.04 16.12
N ILE A 49 -1.23 -6.96 15.41
CA ILE A 49 -0.23 -6.11 14.76
C ILE A 49 0.21 -5.03 15.75
N SER A 50 1.49 -5.07 16.12
CA SER A 50 2.11 -4.09 17.00
C SER A 50 2.60 -2.84 16.24
N GLY A 51 2.49 -1.66 16.87
CA GLY A 51 3.01 -0.40 16.34
C GLY A 51 1.93 0.59 15.91
N GLN A 52 2.36 1.74 15.41
CA GLN A 52 1.47 2.79 14.91
C GLN A 52 1.05 2.47 13.47
N ILE A 53 -0.25 2.23 13.28
CA ILE A 53 -0.82 2.00 11.94
C ILE A 53 -1.70 3.18 11.56
N GLY A 54 -1.45 3.73 10.37
CA GLY A 54 -2.26 4.78 9.79
C GLY A 54 -2.60 4.49 8.32
N PHE A 55 -3.34 5.42 7.70
CA PHE A 55 -3.67 5.33 6.27
C PHE A 55 -2.41 5.29 5.38
N HIS A 56 -1.33 5.97 5.76
CA HIS A 56 -0.07 5.89 5.04
C HIS A 56 0.57 4.51 5.12
N THR A 57 0.46 3.81 6.26
CA THR A 57 0.92 2.42 6.41
C THR A 57 0.18 1.53 5.43
N LEU A 58 -1.16 1.58 5.43
CA LEU A 58 -2.00 0.80 4.51
C LEU A 58 -1.67 1.08 3.04
N ARG A 59 -1.47 2.34 2.69
CA ARG A 59 -1.11 2.76 1.33
C ARG A 59 0.26 2.25 0.90
N ARG A 60 1.25 2.26 1.79
CA ARG A 60 2.57 1.67 1.54
C ARG A 60 2.46 0.16 1.37
N THR A 61 1.69 -0.52 2.23
CA THR A 61 1.43 -1.96 2.10
C THR A 61 0.81 -2.30 0.75
N LEU A 62 -0.20 -1.53 0.30
CA LEU A 62 -0.78 -1.73 -1.03
C LEU A 62 0.26 -1.60 -2.15
N ALA A 63 1.11 -0.57 -2.09
CA ALA A 63 2.20 -0.39 -3.05
C ALA A 63 3.17 -1.59 -3.04
N SER A 64 3.59 -2.04 -1.86
CA SER A 64 4.48 -3.18 -1.69
C SER A 64 3.88 -4.46 -2.24
N VAL A 65 2.60 -4.73 -1.98
CA VAL A 65 1.90 -5.93 -2.46
C VAL A 65 1.77 -5.91 -3.98
N LEU A 66 1.39 -4.77 -4.59
CA LEU A 66 1.28 -4.65 -6.04
C LEU A 66 2.63 -4.91 -6.73
N VAL A 67 3.71 -4.34 -6.18
CA VAL A 67 5.06 -4.56 -6.68
C VAL A 67 5.52 -6.00 -6.50
N ALA A 68 5.29 -6.60 -5.33
CA ALA A 68 5.65 -7.99 -5.06
C ALA A 68 4.96 -8.97 -6.01
N ASN A 69 3.74 -8.63 -6.46
CA ASN A 69 2.98 -9.39 -7.45
C ASN A 69 3.40 -9.13 -8.91
N GLY A 70 4.53 -8.43 -9.14
CA GLY A 70 5.05 -8.16 -10.48
C GLY A 70 4.30 -7.08 -11.26
N THR A 71 3.46 -6.27 -10.61
CA THR A 71 2.78 -5.15 -11.28
C THR A 71 3.81 -4.12 -11.72
N ASP A 72 3.70 -3.65 -12.96
CA ASP A 72 4.56 -2.61 -13.52
C ASP A 72 4.61 -1.37 -12.60
N PRO A 73 5.82 -0.92 -12.17
CA PRO A 73 5.96 0.24 -11.29
C PRO A 73 5.30 1.51 -11.81
N LYS A 74 5.21 1.69 -13.13
CA LYS A 74 4.54 2.85 -13.73
C LYS A 74 3.02 2.78 -13.50
N LEU A 75 2.41 1.61 -13.69
CA LEU A 75 1.01 1.37 -13.35
C LEU A 75 0.73 1.56 -11.85
N VAL A 76 1.63 1.07 -10.97
CA VAL A 76 1.50 1.28 -9.52
C VAL A 76 1.58 2.76 -9.16
N GLN A 77 2.47 3.52 -9.80
CA GLN A 77 2.57 4.98 -9.63
C GLN A 77 1.24 5.68 -10.00
N GLU A 78 0.63 5.28 -11.13
CA GLU A 78 -0.64 5.84 -11.61
C GLU A 78 -1.82 5.48 -10.70
N LEU A 79 -1.94 4.21 -10.30
CA LEU A 79 -2.97 3.73 -9.38
C LEU A 79 -2.93 4.47 -8.04
N LEU A 80 -1.73 4.71 -7.52
CA LEU A 80 -1.56 5.45 -6.29
C LEU A 80 -1.67 6.96 -6.52
N ARG A 81 -1.49 7.46 -7.74
CA ARG A 81 -1.37 8.90 -8.07
C ARG A 81 -0.16 9.54 -7.39
N HIS A 82 0.98 8.85 -7.40
CA HIS A 82 2.25 9.46 -6.97
C HIS A 82 2.76 10.40 -8.06
N SER A 83 2.87 11.69 -7.74
CA SER A 83 3.46 12.68 -8.64
C SER A 83 4.93 12.39 -8.93
N ASN A 84 5.64 11.74 -8.00
CA ASN A 84 7.03 11.33 -8.16
C ASN A 84 7.16 9.80 -8.19
N ILE A 85 7.78 9.28 -9.25
CA ILE A 85 8.03 7.84 -9.40
C ILE A 85 9.00 7.31 -8.34
N LYS A 86 9.87 8.17 -7.79
CA LYS A 86 10.82 7.81 -6.74
C LYS A 86 10.12 7.19 -5.52
N THR A 87 8.93 7.69 -5.16
CA THR A 87 8.15 7.15 -4.03
C THR A 87 7.69 5.71 -4.25
N THR A 88 7.40 5.34 -5.51
CA THR A 88 7.06 3.96 -5.90
C THR A 88 8.32 3.10 -6.05
N LEU A 89 9.41 3.67 -6.58
CA LEU A 89 10.70 2.98 -6.72
C LEU A 89 11.37 2.70 -5.37
N ASP A 90 11.20 3.56 -4.36
CA ASP A 90 11.71 3.30 -3.00
C ASP A 90 11.00 2.08 -2.38
N VAL A 91 9.70 1.91 -2.67
CA VAL A 91 8.94 0.70 -2.31
C VAL A 91 9.43 -0.50 -3.12
N TYR A 92 9.73 -0.31 -4.42
CA TYR A 92 10.32 -1.33 -5.27
C TYR A 92 11.70 -1.78 -4.77
N ALA A 93 12.54 -0.86 -4.31
CA ALA A 93 13.85 -1.13 -3.74
C ALA A 93 13.76 -2.00 -2.48
N GLN A 94 12.73 -1.78 -1.65
CA GLN A 94 12.49 -2.55 -0.43
C GLN A 94 11.86 -3.93 -0.69
N ALA A 95 11.11 -4.10 -1.78
CA ALA A 95 10.50 -5.39 -2.11
C ALA A 95 11.56 -6.40 -2.59
N MET A 96 11.59 -7.59 -1.99
CA MET A 96 12.31 -8.76 -2.50
C MET A 96 11.44 -9.41 -3.57
N THR A 97 11.64 -9.03 -4.83
CA THR A 97 10.92 -9.62 -5.97
C THR A 97 11.66 -10.83 -6.53
N PRO A 98 10.97 -11.83 -7.09
CA PRO A 98 11.61 -12.95 -7.78
C PRO A 98 12.62 -12.48 -8.84
N ALA A 99 12.28 -11.45 -9.61
CA ALA A 99 13.18 -10.84 -10.59
C ALA A 99 14.48 -10.29 -9.98
N LYS A 100 14.46 -9.78 -8.74
CA LYS A 100 15.69 -9.37 -8.04
C LYS A 100 16.53 -10.57 -7.60
N LEU A 101 15.88 -11.64 -7.13
CA LEU A 101 16.57 -12.86 -6.76
C LEU A 101 17.22 -13.50 -7.98
N GLU A 102 16.53 -13.55 -9.12
CA GLU A 102 17.07 -14.03 -10.40
C GLU A 102 18.22 -13.14 -10.91
N ALA A 103 18.09 -11.82 -10.83
CA ALA A 103 19.17 -10.92 -11.22
C ALA A 103 20.41 -11.07 -10.33
N GLN A 104 20.22 -11.26 -9.00
CA GLN A 104 21.30 -11.54 -8.07
C GLN A 104 21.96 -12.89 -8.34
N ASP A 105 21.16 -13.93 -8.57
CA ASP A 105 21.61 -15.28 -8.92
C ASP A 105 22.41 -15.30 -10.23
N TRP A 106 21.96 -14.54 -11.23
CA TRP A 106 22.69 -14.36 -12.50
C TRP A 106 24.06 -13.71 -12.28
N VAL A 107 24.13 -12.61 -11.51
CA VAL A 107 25.42 -11.96 -11.19
C VAL A 107 26.34 -12.93 -10.43
N LEU A 108 25.81 -13.66 -9.46
CA LEU A 108 26.55 -14.67 -8.70
C LEU A 108 27.11 -15.77 -9.61
N THR A 109 26.29 -16.26 -10.52
CA THR A 109 26.69 -17.28 -11.50
C THR A 109 27.83 -16.76 -12.37
N GLN A 110 27.72 -15.54 -12.91
CA GLN A 110 28.78 -14.93 -13.73
C GLN A 110 30.08 -14.76 -12.95
N LEU A 111 30.02 -14.29 -11.69
CA LEU A 111 31.19 -14.14 -10.83
C LEU A 111 31.85 -15.49 -10.50
N MET A 112 31.06 -16.53 -10.20
CA MET A 112 31.60 -17.86 -9.89
C MET A 112 32.13 -18.60 -11.13
N THR A 113 31.59 -18.33 -12.32
CA THR A 113 32.13 -18.89 -13.57
C THR A 113 33.33 -18.12 -14.12
N GLY A 114 33.50 -16.85 -13.73
CA GLY A 114 34.55 -15.96 -14.23
C GLY A 114 35.94 -16.20 -13.66
N GLU A 115 36.08 -16.96 -12.57
CA GLU A 115 37.39 -17.31 -11.99
C GLU A 115 38.06 -18.51 -12.68
N SER A 116 37.35 -19.26 -13.53
CA SER A 116 37.87 -20.51 -14.14
C SER A 116 38.57 -20.33 -15.50
N SER A 117 38.72 -19.10 -16.02
CA SER A 117 39.34 -18.88 -17.35
C SER A 117 40.58 -17.98 -17.35
N ALA A 118 41.18 -17.73 -16.18
CA ALA A 118 42.42 -16.95 -16.07
C ALA A 118 43.70 -17.79 -15.89
N GLU A 119 43.61 -19.12 -15.87
CA GLU A 119 44.78 -20.01 -15.83
C GLU A 119 44.61 -21.13 -16.87
N MET A 120 45.06 -20.88 -18.10
CA MET A 120 45.60 -21.89 -19.05
C MET A 120 46.23 -21.18 -20.25
#